data_AF-A0A925VMW7-F1
#
_entry.id   AF-A0A925VMW7-F1
#
_cell.length_a   1.000
_cell.length_b   1.000
_cell.length_c   1.000
_cell.angle_alpha   90.00
_cell.angle_beta   90.00
_cell.angle_gamma   90.00
#
_symmetry.space_group_name_H-M   'P 1'
#
loop_
_entity.id
_entity.type
_entity.pdbx_description
1 polymer ?
#
loop_
_entity_poly.entity_id
_entity_poly.type
_entity_poly.pdbx_seq_one_letter_code
_entity_poly.pdbx_strand_id
1 'polypeptide(L)'
;MNLAGLPLTSCADPPALTDLELIAALDNEAPPEVVRHLRSCRHCATRVEELAQMQQQLRSHLYRAFCPSSQRLVEYRRGALAYEQRAAIATHIANCPHCTRELALVEQAVELR
;
A
#
# COMPACT_ATOMS: atom_id res chain seq x y z
N MET A 1 15.41 21.54 -39.33
CA MET A 1 14.60 21.00 -38.22
C MET A 1 14.06 19.63 -38.61
N ASN A 2 14.71 18.55 -38.17
CA ASN A 2 14.06 17.27 -37.83
C ASN A 2 15.13 16.34 -37.21
N LEU A 3 15.02 16.03 -35.93
CA LEU A 3 15.76 14.92 -35.32
C LEU A 3 14.71 13.96 -34.75
N ALA A 4 14.49 12.90 -35.52
CA ALA A 4 13.59 11.80 -35.21
C ALA A 4 14.06 11.03 -33.97
N GLY A 5 13.06 10.51 -33.25
CA GLY A 5 13.18 9.96 -31.90
C GLY A 5 14.13 8.78 -31.74
N LEU A 6 14.93 8.87 -30.68
CA LEU A 6 15.62 7.73 -30.07
C LEU A 6 14.60 6.83 -29.36
N PRO A 7 14.80 5.50 -29.36
CA PRO A 7 13.84 4.54 -28.82
C PRO A 7 13.64 4.72 -27.31
N LEU A 8 12.39 4.63 -26.87
CA LEU A 8 11.90 4.73 -25.49
C LEU A 8 12.37 3.60 -24.56
N THR A 9 13.38 2.84 -24.96
CA THR A 9 13.86 1.63 -24.28
C THR A 9 15.15 1.84 -23.49
N SER A 10 15.75 3.02 -23.57
CA SER A 10 17.02 3.33 -22.89
C SER A 10 16.95 4.66 -22.14
N CYS A 11 17.71 4.74 -21.05
CA CYS A 11 17.85 5.94 -20.25
C CYS A 11 18.40 7.11 -21.08
N ALA A 12 17.81 8.30 -20.92
CA ALA A 12 18.24 9.51 -21.62
C ALA A 12 19.57 10.09 -21.09
N ASP A 13 19.91 9.80 -19.83
CA ASP A 13 21.16 10.22 -19.18
C ASP A 13 21.73 9.05 -18.36
N PRO A 14 22.49 8.13 -18.98
CA PRO A 14 23.05 6.98 -18.29
C PRO A 14 23.97 7.38 -17.12
N PRO A 15 23.99 6.62 -16.01
CA PRO A 15 23.31 5.33 -15.82
C PRO A 15 21.79 5.47 -15.58
N ALA A 16 21.05 4.42 -15.90
CA ALA A 16 19.65 4.33 -15.47
C ALA A 16 19.58 4.27 -13.94
N LEU A 17 18.53 4.85 -13.36
CA LEU A 17 18.27 4.74 -11.93
C LEU A 17 18.08 3.27 -11.52
N THR A 18 18.61 2.93 -10.36
CA THR A 18 18.45 1.63 -9.71
C THR A 18 17.05 1.47 -9.15
N ASP A 19 16.61 0.24 -8.91
CA ASP A 19 15.27 -0.01 -8.34
C ASP A 19 15.10 0.65 -6.96
N LEU A 20 16.17 0.72 -6.15
CA LEU A 20 16.14 1.38 -4.85
C LEU A 20 15.89 2.89 -4.98
N GLU A 21 16.52 3.57 -5.94
CA GLU A 21 16.29 4.99 -6.20
C GLU A 21 14.88 5.25 -6.73
N LEU A 22 14.34 4.36 -7.56
CA LEU A 22 12.97 4.45 -8.06
C LEU A 22 11.95 4.27 -6.93
N ILE A 23 12.17 3.31 -6.03
CA ILE A 23 11.33 3.08 -4.84
C ILE A 23 11.40 4.29 -3.90
N ALA A 24 12.60 4.79 -3.60
CA ALA A 24 12.76 6.00 -2.80
C ALA A 24 12.03 7.20 -3.42
N ALA A 25 12.01 7.31 -4.76
CA ALA A 25 11.28 8.37 -5.44
C ALA A 25 9.76 8.24 -5.29
N LEU A 26 9.23 7.01 -5.35
CA LEU A 26 7.81 6.73 -5.10
C LEU A 26 7.37 7.11 -3.69
N ASP A 27 8.22 6.83 -2.71
CA ASP A 27 7.93 7.10 -1.31
C ASP A 27 8.22 8.57 -0.91
N ASN A 28 8.63 9.42 -1.87
CA ASN A 28 9.04 10.82 -1.68
C ASN A 28 10.28 10.99 -0.78
N GLU A 29 11.17 10.00 -0.79
CA GLU A 29 12.41 9.94 -0.01
C GLU A 29 13.67 10.06 -0.90
N ALA A 30 13.50 10.14 -2.23
CA ALA A 30 14.62 10.26 -3.15
C ALA A 30 15.36 11.60 -3.03
N PRO A 31 16.69 11.60 -3.25
CA PRO A 31 17.48 12.83 -3.24
C PRO A 31 17.22 13.68 -4.49
N PRO A 32 17.55 14.99 -4.47
CA PRO A 32 17.21 15.93 -5.54
C PRO A 32 17.72 15.54 -6.93
N GLU A 33 18.87 14.87 -7.02
CA GLU A 33 19.45 14.39 -8.26
C GLU A 33 18.60 13.32 -8.96
N VAL A 34 18.01 12.41 -8.19
CA VAL A 34 17.09 11.37 -8.68
C VAL A 34 15.81 12.03 -9.19
N VAL A 35 15.25 12.98 -8.43
CA VAL A 35 14.06 13.75 -8.85
C VAL A 35 14.34 14.52 -10.15
N ARG A 36 15.52 15.14 -10.27
CA ARG A 36 15.93 15.83 -11.49
C ARG A 36 16.05 14.87 -12.67
N HIS A 37 16.65 13.70 -12.48
CA HIS A 37 16.74 12.67 -13.51
C HIS A 37 15.36 12.22 -14.00
N LEU A 38 14.42 11.98 -13.09
CA LEU A 38 13.05 11.57 -13.45
C LEU A 38 12.31 12.63 -14.27
N ARG A 39 12.59 13.92 -14.06
CA ARG A 39 12.01 15.01 -14.86
C ARG A 39 12.53 15.05 -16.30
N SER A 40 13.75 14.58 -16.55
CA SER A 40 14.38 14.63 -17.87
C SER A 40 14.41 13.28 -18.60
N CYS A 41 14.17 12.16 -17.90
CA CYS A 41 14.30 10.81 -18.45
C CYS A 41 12.95 10.07 -18.47
N ARG A 42 12.31 10.03 -19.65
CA ARG A 42 11.04 9.32 -19.83
C ARG A 42 11.12 7.83 -19.52
N HIS A 43 12.23 7.17 -19.84
CA HIS A 43 12.42 5.74 -19.55
C HIS A 43 12.35 5.44 -18.05
N CYS A 44 13.10 6.20 -17.23
CA CYS A 44 13.09 6.02 -15.78
C CYS A 44 11.77 6.49 -15.15
N ALA A 45 11.13 7.53 -15.71
CA ALA A 45 9.79 7.95 -15.28
C ALA A 45 8.74 6.84 -15.51
N THR A 46 8.75 6.18 -16.67
CA THR A 46 7.85 5.04 -16.94
C THR A 46 8.10 3.87 -15.97
N ARG A 47 9.36 3.58 -15.61
CA ARG A 47 9.66 2.56 -14.59
C ARG A 47 9.09 2.91 -13.21
N VAL A 48 9.12 4.19 -12.80
CA VAL A 48 8.45 4.66 -11.57
C VAL A 48 6.95 4.44 -11.67
N GLU A 49 6.32 4.79 -12.80
CA GLU A 49 4.88 4.60 -13.00
C GLU A 49 4.46 3.12 -12.93
N GLU A 50 5.23 2.21 -13.52
CA GLU A 50 4.99 0.76 -13.45
C GLU A 50 5.08 0.24 -12.00
N LEU A 51 6.11 0.67 -11.27
CA LEU A 51 6.27 0.33 -9.86
C LEU A 51 5.12 0.92 -9.01
N ALA A 52 4.67 2.14 -9.30
CA ALA A 52 3.53 2.76 -8.61
C ALA A 52 2.23 1.95 -8.80
N GLN A 53 1.97 1.50 -10.04
CA GLN A 53 0.80 0.68 -10.35
C GLN A 53 0.84 -0.66 -9.61
N MET A 54 2.00 -1.31 -9.59
CA MET A 54 2.21 -2.54 -8.83
C MET A 54 2.01 -2.31 -7.32
N GLN A 55 2.59 -1.25 -6.76
CA GLN A 55 2.44 -0.89 -5.34
C GLN A 55 0.97 -0.63 -4.99
N GLN A 56 0.22 0.06 -5.86
CA GLN A 56 -1.21 0.30 -5.67
C GLN A 56 -2.01 -1.01 -5.69
N GLN A 57 -1.74 -1.90 -6.63
CA GLN A 57 -2.39 -3.21 -6.70
C GLN A 57 -2.11 -4.03 -5.44
N LEU A 58 -0.85 -4.13 -5.02
CA LEU A 58 -0.46 -4.82 -3.80
C LEU A 58 -1.14 -4.21 -2.57
N ARG A 59 -1.16 -2.89 -2.44
CA ARG A 59 -1.87 -2.22 -1.34
C ARG A 59 -3.35 -2.56 -1.33
N SER A 60 -4.00 -2.61 -2.50
CA SER A 60 -5.41 -2.97 -2.59
C SER A 60 -5.69 -4.43 -2.20
N HIS A 61 -4.82 -5.36 -2.60
CA HIS A 61 -4.97 -6.78 -2.31
C HIS A 61 -4.58 -7.15 -0.88
N LEU A 62 -3.58 -6.45 -0.31
CA LEU A 62 -3.09 -6.69 1.05
C LEU A 62 -3.83 -5.86 2.09
N TYR A 63 -4.63 -4.86 1.68
CA TYR A 63 -5.46 -4.08 2.59
C TYR A 63 -6.40 -5.02 3.36
N ARG A 64 -6.17 -5.13 4.67
CA ARG A 64 -6.93 -6.00 5.57
C ARG A 64 -6.96 -7.49 5.19
N ALA A 65 -6.02 -7.96 4.37
CA ALA A 65 -6.00 -9.35 3.90
C ALA A 65 -5.97 -10.39 5.06
N PHE A 66 -5.34 -10.01 6.18
CA PHE A 66 -5.26 -10.85 7.39
C PHE A 66 -6.22 -10.42 8.50
N CYS A 67 -7.06 -9.39 8.25
CA CYS A 67 -8.03 -8.95 9.22
C CYS A 67 -9.21 -9.92 9.29
N PRO A 68 -9.77 -10.15 10.49
CA PRO A 68 -11.09 -10.75 10.61
C PRO A 68 -12.13 -9.97 9.79
N SER A 69 -13.12 -10.68 9.25
CA SER A 69 -14.26 -10.05 8.60
C SER A 69 -15.09 -9.24 9.61
N SER A 70 -15.83 -8.24 9.12
CA SER A 70 -16.71 -7.41 9.96
C SER A 70 -17.71 -8.24 10.75
N GLN A 71 -18.26 -9.30 10.14
CA GLN A 71 -19.15 -10.24 10.83
C GLN A 71 -18.48 -10.90 12.04
N ARG A 72 -17.21 -11.35 11.89
CA ARG A 72 -16.47 -11.96 13.01
C ARG A 72 -16.17 -10.96 14.12
N LEU A 73 -15.98 -9.68 13.81
CA LEU A 73 -15.83 -8.62 14.83
C LEU A 73 -17.13 -8.39 15.60
N VAL A 74 -18.29 -8.45 14.93
CA VAL A 74 -19.61 -8.39 15.58
C VAL A 74 -19.83 -9.61 16.48
N GLU A 75 -19.54 -10.81 16.00
CA GLU A 75 -19.65 -12.07 16.78
C GLU A 75 -18.72 -12.04 18.00
N TYR A 76 -17.47 -11.59 17.80
CA TYR A 76 -16.52 -11.37 18.89
C TYR A 76 -17.10 -10.43 19.94
N ARG A 77 -17.67 -9.29 19.50
CA ARG A 77 -18.21 -8.30 20.43
C ARG A 77 -19.39 -8.85 21.24
N ARG A 78 -20.28 -9.60 20.58
CA ARG A 78 -21.45 -10.23 21.20
C ARG A 78 -21.12 -11.47 22.04
N GLY A 79 -19.85 -11.89 22.09
CA GLY A 79 -19.45 -13.10 22.81
C GLY A 79 -19.95 -14.40 22.16
N ALA A 80 -20.23 -14.39 20.86
CA ALA A 80 -20.81 -15.51 20.12
C ALA A 80 -19.78 -16.45 19.47
N LEU A 81 -18.49 -16.33 19.85
CA LEU A 81 -17.40 -17.13 19.31
C LEU A 81 -16.91 -18.17 20.31
N ALA A 82 -16.42 -19.31 19.80
CA ALA A 82 -15.68 -20.28 20.60
C ALA A 82 -14.40 -19.65 21.20
N TYR A 83 -13.94 -20.19 22.33
CA TYR A 83 -12.82 -19.63 23.10
C TYR A 83 -11.57 -19.37 22.25
N GLU A 84 -11.13 -20.36 21.45
CA GLU A 84 -9.93 -20.25 20.61
C GLU A 84 -10.05 -19.13 19.56
N GLN A 85 -11.22 -19.03 18.92
CA GLN A 85 -11.49 -18.00 17.92
C GLN A 85 -11.54 -16.60 18.54
N ARG A 86 -12.10 -16.50 19.74
CA ARG A 86 -12.14 -15.25 20.51
C ARG A 86 -10.73 -14.81 20.88
N ALA A 87 -9.88 -15.72 21.34
CA ALA A 87 -8.48 -15.43 21.66
C ALA A 87 -7.69 -14.95 20.43
N ALA A 88 -7.84 -15.63 19.29
CA ALA A 88 -7.17 -15.23 18.04
C ALA A 88 -7.58 -13.82 17.57
N ILE A 89 -8.88 -13.51 17.63
CA ILE A 89 -9.38 -12.18 17.26
C ILE A 89 -8.93 -11.10 18.25
N ALA A 90 -8.93 -11.39 19.56
CA ALA A 90 -8.41 -10.46 20.56
C ALA A 90 -6.94 -10.10 20.30
N THR A 91 -6.10 -11.10 20.01
CA THR A 91 -4.69 -10.90 19.63
C THR A 91 -4.56 -10.05 18.36
N HIS A 92 -5.38 -10.30 17.35
CA HIS A 92 -5.35 -9.50 16.12
C HIS A 92 -5.73 -8.04 16.39
N ILE A 93 -6.82 -7.80 17.12
CA ILE A 93 -7.31 -6.44 17.44
C ILE A 93 -6.23 -5.65 18.17
N ALA A 94 -5.56 -6.24 19.17
CA ALA A 94 -4.49 -5.60 19.92
C ALA A 94 -3.32 -5.11 19.05
N ASN A 95 -3.10 -5.73 17.88
CA ASN A 95 -2.00 -5.42 16.98
C ASN A 95 -2.44 -4.74 15.67
N CYS A 96 -3.74 -4.52 15.47
CA CYS A 96 -4.29 -3.98 14.23
C CYS A 96 -5.12 -2.72 14.47
N PRO A 97 -4.61 -1.53 14.09
CA PRO A 97 -5.36 -0.27 14.19
C PRO A 97 -6.66 -0.26 13.37
N HIS A 98 -6.72 -1.00 12.25
CA HIS A 98 -7.94 -1.09 11.43
C HIS A 98 -9.05 -1.80 12.18
N CYS A 99 -8.78 -2.99 12.73
CA CYS A 99 -9.76 -3.75 13.49
C CYS A 99 -10.11 -3.08 14.83
N THR A 100 -9.17 -2.38 15.46
CA THR A 100 -9.46 -1.57 16.65
C THR A 100 -10.50 -0.48 16.34
N ARG A 101 -10.29 0.29 15.27
CA ARG A 101 -11.26 1.32 14.84
C ARG A 101 -12.61 0.72 14.47
N GLU A 102 -12.61 -0.41 13.76
CA GLU A 102 -13.85 -1.06 13.36
C GLU A 102 -14.64 -1.61 14.54
N LEU A 103 -13.96 -2.17 15.55
CA LEU A 103 -14.63 -2.63 16.77
C LEU A 103 -15.33 -1.47 17.50
N ALA A 104 -14.69 -0.30 17.59
CA ALA A 104 -15.30 0.88 18.20
C ALA A 104 -16.58 1.33 17.45
N LEU A 105 -16.61 1.21 16.11
CA LEU A 105 -17.82 1.47 15.33
C LEU A 105 -18.92 0.43 15.58
N VAL A 106 -18.54 -0.85 15.70
CA VAL A 106 -19.48 -1.93 16.04
C VAL A 106 -20.08 -1.71 17.43
N GLU A 107 -19.30 -1.25 18.40
CA GLU A 107 -19.75 -0.94 19.75
C GLU A 107 -20.80 0.16 19.76
N GLN A 108 -20.52 1.29 19.09
CA GLN A 108 -21.47 2.40 18.94
C GLN A 108 -22.80 1.97 18.29
N ALA A 109 -22.74 1.10 17.28
CA ALA A 109 -23.94 0.64 16.57
C ALA A 109 -24.80 -0.33 17.39
N VAL A 110 -24.24 -0.98 18.42
CA VAL A 110 -24.96 -1.88 19.32
C VAL A 110 -25.62 -1.10 20.47
N GLU A 111 -24.98 -0.03 20.95
CA GLU A 111 -25.53 0.84 22.02
C GLU A 111 -26.73 1.69 21.59
N LEU A 112 -26.89 1.92 20.28
CA LEU A 112 -28.01 2.68 19.70
C LEU A 112 -29.29 1.84 19.48
N ARG A 113 -29.35 0.61 19.99
CA ARG A 113 -30.50 -0.30 19.86
C ARG A 113 -31.10 -0.63 21.21
#